data_AF-A0A3C0L9X3-F1
#
_entry.id   AF-A0A3C0L9X3-F1
#
_cell.length_a   1.000
_cell.length_b   1.000
_cell.length_c   1.000
_cell.angle_alpha   90.00
_cell.angle_beta   90.00
_cell.angle_gamma   90.00
#
_symmetry.space_group_name_H-M   'P 1'
#
loop_
_entity.id
_entity.type
_entity.pdbx_description
1 polymer ?
#
loop_
_entity_poly.entity_id
_entity_poly.type
_entity_poly.pdbx_seq_one_letter_code
_entity_poly.pdbx_strand_id
1 'polypeptide(L)'
;MAKDLPIDSRIVEQMSKATIKNLIDGIVELVTNSDDSYKRIEGKGQNISGEIKIYVIRQKGGICKNLIVTDFAEGMSREELEDAIVFAGETKLGASIRGLFGRGLKETIMALGEGEIKTIKNGKYCTTRLWYDQKLHKPQYDDEILSKTYDTGEPSGTCIDIKITNEKIRITTYENFKDQLIKHFALRDINSSLNRKIVLFFKEESKNNLTYRMELKFLRQVGKKVFEGKRNIPGFGDEVGITIYENPEPLESPRNNPFGLAGILIKTGGCILDNQLFKFDNDPAGFYFFGEAICPNLEKRLRKGEKEILDPNRNGLEWRHEYSKALAKVIEGALEPLILEKRKTIASIPKKELKSTTKKMLKKLCNLLNELAQQELDEFPDFPVEPENYNVLTLMIKPSNANIPINVPRTFTIYAPTEIVKREGKQARITSDNYYIRPLSSIVKLEKHKKYPERLWYRYFKVIGIAEEVEGTITVNLGNETAFAKVKVAPFKKRKKGKIAGERRGFISNIVPDELSDPSQRVVYRNGIIKVYTNFPSVSKFIKSSFDKIEATEGRLLLSELVGEAFCKELAMKGMENGRYIKVGGAEIDSFNATVNELQKKYLHKIQKIVFAWKF
;
A
#
# COMPACT_ATOMS: atom_id res chain seq x y z
N MET A 1 -20.75 -18.39 -33.72
CA MET A 1 -21.82 -18.24 -32.70
C MET A 1 -21.17 -18.14 -31.32
N ALA A 2 -21.60 -17.17 -30.52
CA ALA A 2 -21.10 -16.99 -29.16
C ALA A 2 -21.61 -18.11 -28.24
N LYS A 3 -20.70 -18.67 -27.43
CA LYS A 3 -20.99 -19.72 -26.46
C LYS A 3 -20.46 -19.31 -25.09
N ASP A 4 -21.27 -19.57 -24.06
CA ASP A 4 -20.91 -19.26 -22.68
C ASP A 4 -19.78 -20.20 -22.22
N LEU A 5 -18.81 -19.67 -21.48
CA LEU A 5 -17.86 -20.51 -20.77
C LEU A 5 -18.57 -21.21 -19.59
N PRO A 6 -18.31 -22.50 -19.34
CA PRO A 6 -19.00 -23.28 -18.30
C PRO A 6 -18.44 -22.98 -16.90
N ILE A 7 -18.45 -21.71 -16.49
CA ILE A 7 -17.89 -21.22 -15.24
C ILE A 7 -18.85 -20.18 -14.65
N ASP A 8 -18.93 -20.09 -13.32
CA ASP A 8 -19.66 -19.01 -12.65
C ASP A 8 -19.06 -17.65 -13.03
N SER A 9 -19.86 -16.84 -13.75
CA SER A 9 -19.44 -15.56 -14.29
C SER A 9 -18.93 -14.57 -13.25
N ARG A 10 -19.51 -14.57 -12.04
CA ARG A 10 -19.13 -13.64 -10.98
C ARG A 10 -17.76 -14.00 -10.42
N ILE A 11 -17.47 -15.29 -10.29
CA ILE A 11 -16.19 -15.80 -9.83
C ILE A 11 -15.09 -15.44 -10.84
N VAL A 12 -15.32 -15.66 -12.14
CA VAL A 12 -14.33 -15.36 -13.18
C VAL A 12 -14.01 -13.87 -13.23
N GLU A 13 -15.02 -13.00 -13.20
CA GLU A 13 -14.81 -11.56 -13.27
C GLU A 13 -14.04 -11.03 -12.05
N GLN A 14 -14.41 -11.47 -10.84
CA GLN A 14 -13.74 -11.06 -9.60
C GLN A 14 -12.30 -11.60 -9.54
N MET A 15 -12.10 -12.89 -9.85
CA MET A 15 -10.77 -13.51 -9.85
C MET A 15 -9.85 -12.89 -10.89
N SER A 16 -10.35 -12.64 -12.11
CA SER A 16 -9.55 -12.04 -13.19
C SER A 16 -9.09 -10.63 -12.81
N LYS A 17 -9.99 -9.79 -12.27
CA LYS A 17 -9.66 -8.42 -11.82
C LYS A 17 -8.75 -8.39 -10.59
N ALA A 18 -8.87 -9.35 -9.68
CA ALA A 18 -7.97 -9.48 -8.54
C ALA A 18 -6.57 -9.98 -8.96
N THR A 19 -6.53 -10.76 -10.03
CA THR A 19 -5.35 -11.44 -10.56
C THR A 19 -4.48 -10.52 -11.41
N ILE A 20 -5.09 -9.88 -12.41
CA ILE A 20 -4.42 -8.98 -13.36
C ILE A 20 -4.81 -7.55 -12.98
N LYS A 21 -3.91 -6.88 -12.27
CA LYS A 21 -4.14 -5.51 -11.77
C LYS A 21 -3.64 -4.45 -12.75
N ASN A 22 -2.69 -4.82 -13.59
CA ASN A 22 -2.07 -3.94 -14.56
C ASN A 22 -1.62 -4.73 -15.82
N LEU A 23 -1.16 -4.03 -16.86
CA LEU A 23 -0.74 -4.67 -18.11
C LEU A 23 0.50 -5.56 -17.96
N ILE A 24 1.43 -5.22 -17.04
CA ILE A 24 2.63 -6.02 -16.79
C ILE A 24 2.25 -7.40 -16.27
N ASP A 25 1.26 -7.50 -15.37
CA ASP A 25 0.78 -8.79 -14.86
C ASP A 25 0.31 -9.69 -16.01
N GLY A 26 -0.48 -9.14 -16.96
CA GLY A 26 -0.93 -9.88 -18.13
C GLY A 26 0.21 -10.30 -19.06
N ILE A 27 1.19 -9.43 -19.28
CA ILE A 27 2.38 -9.77 -20.08
C ILE A 27 3.21 -10.85 -19.40
N VAL A 28 3.38 -10.80 -18.08
CA VAL A 28 4.07 -11.84 -17.31
C VAL A 28 3.44 -13.20 -17.58
N GLU A 29 2.12 -13.30 -17.48
CA GLU A 29 1.43 -14.58 -17.70
C GLU A 29 1.58 -15.06 -19.15
N LEU A 30 1.36 -14.20 -20.15
CA LEU A 30 1.49 -14.58 -21.56
C LEU A 30 2.93 -14.98 -21.94
N VAL A 31 3.94 -14.22 -21.50
CA VAL A 31 5.35 -14.51 -21.78
C VAL A 31 5.80 -15.79 -21.08
N THR A 32 5.34 -16.06 -19.85
CA THR A 32 5.67 -17.31 -19.16
C THR A 32 5.03 -18.53 -19.86
N ASN A 33 3.81 -18.40 -20.36
CA ASN A 33 3.16 -19.46 -21.14
C ASN A 33 3.93 -19.76 -22.45
N SER A 34 4.41 -18.71 -23.13
CA SER A 34 5.27 -18.87 -24.31
C SER A 34 6.61 -19.54 -23.96
N ASP A 35 7.25 -19.13 -22.87
CA ASP A 35 8.50 -19.76 -22.39
C ASP A 35 8.32 -21.24 -22.03
N ASP A 36 7.22 -21.58 -21.37
CA ASP A 36 6.87 -22.97 -21.05
C ASP A 36 6.64 -23.81 -22.31
N SER A 37 6.04 -23.22 -23.35
CA SER A 37 5.87 -23.83 -24.67
C SER A 37 7.21 -24.18 -25.31
N TYR A 38 8.16 -23.25 -25.29
CA TYR A 38 9.52 -23.51 -25.76
C TYR A 38 10.26 -24.55 -24.91
N LYS A 39 10.13 -24.51 -23.58
CA LYS A 39 10.76 -25.51 -22.70
C LYS A 39 10.29 -26.93 -22.98
N ARG A 40 9.01 -27.13 -23.37
CA ARG A 40 8.50 -28.45 -23.79
C ARG A 40 9.14 -28.96 -25.07
N ILE A 41 9.48 -28.06 -26.00
CA ILE A 41 10.21 -28.39 -27.23
C ILE A 41 11.66 -28.73 -26.91
N GLU A 42 12.33 -27.89 -26.11
CA GLU A 42 13.71 -28.09 -25.67
C GLU A 42 13.86 -29.40 -24.87
N GLY A 43 12.88 -29.73 -24.02
CA GLY A 43 12.84 -30.98 -23.26
C GLY A 43 12.73 -32.24 -24.13
N LYS A 44 12.29 -32.10 -25.39
CA LYS A 44 12.31 -33.17 -26.41
C LYS A 44 13.64 -33.23 -27.17
N GLY A 45 14.64 -32.45 -26.77
CA GLY A 45 15.96 -32.39 -27.38
C GLY A 45 16.05 -31.55 -28.67
N GLN A 46 15.00 -30.80 -29.01
CA GLN A 46 15.00 -29.95 -30.20
C GLN A 46 15.68 -28.61 -29.89
N ASN A 47 16.58 -28.17 -30.78
CA ASN A 47 17.22 -26.87 -30.68
C ASN A 47 16.36 -25.81 -31.39
N ILE A 48 15.84 -24.86 -30.63
CA ILE A 48 14.96 -23.81 -31.15
C ILE A 48 15.36 -22.44 -30.58
N SER A 49 15.36 -21.43 -31.42
CA SER A 49 15.48 -20.04 -30.98
C SER A 49 14.14 -19.58 -30.42
N GLY A 50 14.04 -19.37 -29.10
CA GLY A 50 12.80 -18.97 -28.46
C GLY A 50 12.49 -17.47 -28.60
N GLU A 51 11.97 -17.05 -29.75
CA GLU A 51 11.57 -15.65 -29.99
C GLU A 51 10.15 -15.37 -29.45
N ILE A 52 10.01 -14.33 -28.62
CA ILE A 52 8.72 -13.86 -28.11
C ILE A 52 8.60 -12.36 -28.44
N LYS A 53 7.52 -11.97 -29.11
CA LYS A 53 7.27 -10.57 -29.51
C LYS A 53 6.12 -10.00 -28.70
N ILE A 54 6.32 -8.81 -28.14
CA ILE A 54 5.33 -8.06 -27.37
C ILE A 54 5.07 -6.76 -28.12
N TYR A 55 3.84 -6.54 -28.57
CA TYR A 55 3.41 -5.27 -29.18
C TYR A 55 2.45 -4.54 -28.26
N VAL A 56 2.70 -3.26 -28.03
CA VAL A 56 1.84 -2.41 -27.19
C VAL A 56 1.55 -1.11 -27.93
N ILE A 57 0.27 -0.72 -27.95
CA ILE A 57 -0.16 0.59 -28.47
C ILE A 57 -0.66 1.44 -27.31
N ARG A 58 0.08 2.52 -27.02
CA ARG A 58 -0.25 3.53 -26.01
C ARG A 58 -0.80 4.79 -26.65
N GLN A 59 -1.86 5.34 -26.07
CA GLN A 59 -2.41 6.64 -26.43
C GLN A 59 -2.13 7.68 -25.34
N LYS A 60 -2.47 8.95 -25.64
CA LYS A 60 -2.38 10.05 -24.68
C LYS A 60 -3.10 9.72 -23.36
N GLY A 61 -2.51 10.13 -22.24
CA GLY A 61 -3.05 9.85 -20.91
C GLY A 61 -2.73 8.45 -20.37
N GLY A 62 -1.88 7.69 -21.06
CA GLY A 62 -1.48 6.35 -20.63
C GLY A 62 -2.50 5.26 -20.93
N ILE A 63 -3.47 5.53 -21.80
CA ILE A 63 -4.46 4.55 -22.23
C ILE A 63 -3.77 3.51 -23.10
N CYS A 64 -3.84 2.24 -22.73
CA CYS A 64 -3.42 1.16 -23.61
C CYS A 64 -4.59 0.79 -24.51
N LYS A 65 -4.36 0.74 -25.83
CA LYS A 65 -5.38 0.37 -26.82
C LYS A 65 -5.29 -1.12 -27.17
N ASN A 66 -4.07 -1.62 -27.31
CA ASN A 66 -3.82 -2.98 -27.78
C ASN A 66 -2.59 -3.58 -27.11
N LEU A 67 -2.66 -4.88 -26.82
CA LEU A 67 -1.54 -5.73 -26.43
C LEU A 67 -1.54 -6.96 -27.35
N ILE A 68 -0.42 -7.23 -28.03
CA ILE A 68 -0.24 -8.47 -28.79
C ILE A 68 0.98 -9.19 -28.23
N VAL A 69 0.85 -10.48 -27.91
CA VAL A 69 1.98 -11.34 -27.57
C VAL A 69 2.02 -12.50 -28.55
N THR A 70 3.16 -12.70 -29.20
CA THR A 70 3.36 -13.74 -30.20
C THR A 70 4.59 -14.56 -29.87
N ASP A 71 4.46 -15.88 -29.89
CA ASP A 71 5.57 -16.82 -29.90
C ASP A 71 5.53 -17.73 -31.13
N PHE A 72 6.66 -18.38 -31.38
CA PHE A 72 6.87 -19.32 -32.48
C PHE A 72 7.26 -20.70 -31.92
N ALA A 73 6.56 -21.14 -30.86
CA ALA A 73 6.78 -22.43 -30.23
C ALA A 73 5.89 -23.52 -30.87
N GLU A 74 5.31 -24.44 -30.08
CA GLU A 74 4.61 -25.62 -30.61
C GLU A 74 3.19 -25.34 -31.10
N GLY A 75 2.59 -24.21 -30.67
CA GLY A 75 1.19 -23.91 -30.89
C GLY A 75 0.22 -24.93 -30.25
N MET A 76 -1.06 -24.79 -30.56
CA MET A 76 -2.14 -25.66 -30.10
C MET A 76 -2.97 -26.17 -31.27
N SER A 77 -3.47 -27.40 -31.18
CA SER A 77 -4.56 -27.89 -32.03
C SER A 77 -5.87 -27.21 -31.64
N ARG A 78 -6.92 -27.43 -32.43
CA ARG A 78 -8.28 -26.97 -32.10
C ARG A 78 -8.73 -27.50 -30.73
N GLU A 79 -8.54 -28.79 -30.48
CA GLU A 79 -8.93 -29.46 -29.24
C GLU A 79 -8.11 -28.93 -28.05
N GLU A 80 -6.80 -28.71 -28.24
CA GLU A 80 -5.95 -28.14 -27.20
C GLU A 80 -6.34 -26.69 -26.88
N LEU A 81 -6.73 -25.90 -27.89
CA LEU A 81 -7.23 -24.54 -27.71
C LEU A 81 -8.58 -24.53 -27.00
N GLU A 82 -9.50 -25.42 -27.39
CA GLU A 82 -10.81 -25.58 -26.74
C GLU A 82 -10.64 -25.96 -25.26
N ASP A 83 -9.77 -26.94 -24.96
CA ASP A 83 -9.42 -27.28 -23.59
C ASP A 83 -8.85 -26.09 -22.83
N ALA A 84 -7.94 -25.35 -23.48
CA ALA A 84 -7.27 -24.19 -22.89
C ALA A 84 -8.25 -23.06 -22.57
N ILE A 85 -9.40 -22.93 -23.25
CA ILE A 85 -10.46 -21.93 -22.99
C ILE A 85 -11.60 -22.45 -22.11
N VAL A 86 -11.99 -23.74 -22.19
CA VAL A 86 -13.17 -24.30 -21.51
C VAL A 86 -12.87 -24.80 -20.10
N PHE A 87 -11.72 -25.46 -19.87
CA PHE A 87 -11.49 -26.15 -18.59
C PHE A 87 -11.26 -25.19 -17.41
N ALA A 88 -12.09 -25.29 -16.38
CA ALA A 88 -11.94 -24.61 -15.10
C ALA A 88 -11.72 -25.62 -13.98
N GLY A 89 -10.60 -25.51 -13.27
CA GLY A 89 -10.45 -26.12 -11.94
C GLY A 89 -9.51 -27.32 -11.84
N GLU A 90 -9.32 -28.12 -12.90
CA GLU A 90 -8.39 -29.27 -12.87
C GLU A 90 -7.16 -29.02 -13.72
N THR A 91 -6.01 -29.04 -13.06
CA THR A 91 -4.73 -28.83 -13.71
C THR A 91 -4.30 -30.11 -14.41
N LYS A 92 -4.07 -30.06 -15.73
CA LYS A 92 -3.50 -31.21 -16.46
C LYS A 92 -2.19 -31.66 -15.80
N LEU A 93 -1.94 -32.97 -15.76
CA LEU A 93 -0.59 -33.51 -15.53
C LEU A 93 0.35 -32.87 -16.57
N GLY A 94 1.31 -32.06 -16.12
CA GLY A 94 2.26 -31.35 -16.99
C GLY A 94 2.01 -29.86 -17.21
N ALA A 95 0.92 -29.26 -16.70
CA ALA A 95 0.74 -27.80 -16.76
C ALA A 95 1.82 -27.08 -15.94
N SER A 96 2.27 -25.90 -16.36
CA SER A 96 3.30 -25.17 -15.60
C SER A 96 2.84 -24.81 -14.21
N ILE A 97 3.79 -24.54 -13.32
CA ILE A 97 3.46 -24.21 -11.94
C ILE A 97 2.62 -22.94 -11.89
N ARG A 98 2.85 -21.95 -12.77
CA ARG A 98 2.00 -20.76 -12.92
C ARG A 98 0.60 -21.11 -13.42
N GLY A 99 0.45 -22.11 -14.29
CA GLY A 99 -0.86 -22.68 -14.63
C GLY A 99 -1.64 -23.23 -13.43
N LEU A 100 -0.98 -23.72 -12.37
CA LEU A 100 -1.64 -24.13 -11.11
C LEU A 100 -2.23 -22.95 -10.33
N PHE A 101 -1.79 -21.71 -10.61
CA PHE A 101 -2.29 -20.50 -9.96
C PHE A 101 -3.65 -20.07 -10.53
N GLY A 102 -4.12 -20.63 -11.64
CA GLY A 102 -5.39 -20.21 -12.26
C GLY A 102 -5.36 -18.77 -12.76
N ARG A 103 -4.20 -18.33 -13.28
CA ARG A 103 -3.93 -16.99 -13.80
C ARG A 103 -3.43 -17.04 -15.24
N GLY A 104 -4.18 -17.71 -16.10
CA GLY A 104 -3.72 -18.03 -17.43
C GLY A 104 -4.12 -17.00 -18.48
N LEU A 105 -4.20 -17.53 -19.70
CA LEU A 105 -4.68 -16.83 -20.89
C LEU A 105 -6.06 -16.19 -20.70
N LYS A 106 -7.00 -16.91 -20.05
CA LYS A 106 -8.39 -16.47 -19.89
C LYS A 106 -8.48 -15.26 -18.98
N GLU A 107 -7.91 -15.35 -17.77
CA GLU A 107 -7.96 -14.28 -16.78
C GLU A 107 -7.29 -13.01 -17.30
N THR A 108 -6.22 -13.18 -18.08
CA THR A 108 -5.55 -12.08 -18.79
C THR A 108 -6.49 -11.40 -19.78
N ILE A 109 -7.13 -12.16 -20.67
CA ILE A 109 -8.07 -11.59 -21.64
C ILE A 109 -9.27 -10.95 -20.92
N MET A 110 -9.91 -11.65 -19.97
CA MET A 110 -11.08 -11.16 -19.23
C MET A 110 -10.81 -9.90 -18.42
N ALA A 111 -9.63 -9.77 -17.81
CA ALA A 111 -9.28 -8.59 -17.03
C ALA A 111 -8.95 -7.37 -17.90
N LEU A 112 -8.39 -7.59 -19.09
CA LEU A 112 -7.90 -6.53 -19.97
C LEU A 112 -8.97 -6.07 -20.99
N GLY A 113 -9.76 -6.99 -21.53
CA GLY A 113 -10.83 -6.69 -22.48
C GLY A 113 -11.27 -7.88 -23.34
N GLU A 114 -11.08 -7.76 -24.65
CA GLU A 114 -11.46 -8.74 -25.66
C GLU A 114 -10.20 -9.28 -26.34
N GLY A 115 -10.06 -10.60 -26.41
CA GLY A 115 -8.87 -11.26 -26.93
C GLY A 115 -9.18 -12.18 -28.09
N GLU A 116 -8.39 -12.08 -29.15
CA GLU A 116 -8.33 -13.04 -30.24
C GLU A 116 -7.11 -13.95 -30.04
N ILE A 117 -7.35 -15.26 -30.06
CA ILE A 117 -6.33 -16.29 -29.88
C ILE A 117 -6.13 -16.97 -31.24
N LYS A 118 -4.96 -16.79 -31.84
CA LYS A 118 -4.56 -17.41 -33.11
C LYS A 118 -3.45 -18.41 -32.83
N THR A 119 -3.55 -19.62 -33.37
CA THR A 119 -2.50 -20.60 -33.15
C THR A 119 -2.35 -21.55 -34.32
N ILE A 120 -1.11 -21.96 -34.56
CA ILE A 120 -0.72 -22.84 -35.64
C ILE A 120 0.05 -24.00 -35.04
N LYS A 121 -0.37 -25.23 -35.34
CA LYS A 121 0.33 -26.45 -34.95
C LYS A 121 0.33 -27.42 -36.12
N ASN A 122 1.51 -27.91 -36.50
CA ASN A 122 1.68 -28.88 -37.59
C ASN A 122 1.01 -28.44 -38.91
N GLY A 123 1.16 -27.17 -39.29
CA GLY A 123 0.59 -26.60 -40.53
C GLY A 123 -0.92 -26.35 -40.50
N LYS A 124 -1.57 -26.54 -39.35
CA LYS A 124 -3.00 -26.25 -39.15
C LYS A 124 -3.18 -25.00 -38.32
N TYR A 125 -3.90 -24.02 -38.87
CA TYR A 125 -4.31 -22.78 -38.23
C TYR A 125 -5.71 -22.93 -37.62
N CYS A 126 -5.86 -22.56 -36.35
CA CYS A 126 -7.15 -22.36 -35.71
C CYS A 126 -7.16 -21.04 -34.91
N THR A 127 -8.36 -20.53 -34.65
CA THR A 127 -8.55 -19.26 -33.94
C THR A 127 -9.85 -19.25 -33.16
N THR A 128 -9.92 -18.41 -32.13
CA THR A 128 -11.18 -18.06 -31.47
C THR A 128 -11.08 -16.67 -30.86
N ARG A 129 -12.22 -16.12 -30.47
CA ARG A 129 -12.32 -14.88 -29.71
C ARG A 129 -12.89 -15.17 -28.33
N LEU A 130 -12.40 -14.46 -27.34
CA LEU A 130 -12.79 -14.58 -25.95
C LEU A 130 -13.05 -13.17 -25.39
N TRP A 131 -14.22 -12.95 -24.80
CA TRP A 131 -14.61 -11.66 -24.22
C TRP A 131 -15.53 -11.83 -23.01
N TYR A 132 -15.65 -10.78 -22.21
CA TYR A 132 -16.67 -10.71 -21.17
C TYR A 132 -17.86 -9.87 -21.69
N ASP A 133 -19.01 -10.51 -21.91
CA ASP A 133 -20.22 -9.81 -22.32
C ASP A 133 -20.80 -9.05 -21.12
N GLN A 134 -20.74 -7.72 -21.19
CA GLN A 134 -21.22 -6.85 -20.12
C GLN A 134 -22.75 -6.84 -19.97
N LYS A 135 -23.50 -7.15 -21.03
CA LYS A 135 -24.97 -7.17 -20.99
C LYS A 135 -25.47 -8.46 -20.36
N LEU A 136 -24.86 -9.58 -20.72
CA LEU A 136 -25.21 -10.90 -20.21
C LEU A 136 -24.54 -11.20 -18.88
N HIS A 137 -23.53 -10.42 -18.49
CA HIS A 137 -22.65 -10.70 -17.34
C HIS A 137 -22.07 -12.11 -17.42
N LYS A 138 -21.53 -12.46 -18.59
CA LYS A 138 -20.98 -13.80 -18.85
C LYS A 138 -19.69 -13.75 -19.68
N PRO A 139 -18.70 -14.57 -19.33
CA PRO A 139 -17.56 -14.80 -20.21
C PRO A 139 -17.99 -15.69 -21.38
N GLN A 140 -17.66 -15.28 -22.61
CA GLN A 140 -18.08 -15.93 -23.84
C GLN A 140 -16.92 -16.11 -24.81
N TYR A 141 -17.03 -17.12 -25.67
CA TYR A 141 -16.11 -17.34 -26.77
C TYR A 141 -16.82 -17.64 -28.09
N ASP A 142 -16.12 -17.47 -29.22
CA ASP A 142 -16.67 -17.78 -30.54
C ASP A 142 -16.38 -19.24 -30.94
N ASP A 143 -17.39 -20.09 -30.72
CA ASP A 143 -17.36 -21.54 -30.99
C ASP A 143 -17.36 -21.86 -32.49
N GLU A 144 -17.96 -20.98 -33.30
CA GLU A 144 -18.04 -21.20 -34.74
C GLU A 144 -16.72 -20.89 -35.42
N ILE A 145 -16.02 -19.84 -35.00
CA ILE A 145 -14.66 -19.57 -35.46
C ILE A 145 -13.72 -20.70 -34.99
N LEU A 146 -13.86 -21.14 -33.74
CA LEU A 146 -13.07 -22.25 -33.18
C LEU A 146 -13.28 -23.57 -33.94
N SER A 147 -14.50 -23.84 -34.40
CA SER A 147 -14.80 -25.06 -35.17
C SER A 147 -14.11 -25.13 -36.54
N LYS A 148 -13.55 -24.02 -37.03
CA LYS A 148 -12.90 -23.93 -38.33
C LYS A 148 -11.40 -24.11 -38.18
N THR A 149 -10.81 -24.94 -39.04
CA THR A 149 -9.35 -25.15 -39.10
C THR A 149 -8.92 -25.08 -40.56
N TYR A 150 -7.78 -24.44 -40.80
CA TYR A 150 -7.28 -24.15 -42.14
C TYR A 150 -5.85 -24.65 -42.28
N ASP A 151 -5.49 -25.15 -43.46
CA ASP A 151 -4.09 -25.42 -43.80
C ASP A 151 -3.34 -24.10 -44.01
N THR A 152 -2.12 -24.02 -43.50
CA THR A 152 -1.24 -22.86 -43.64
C THR A 152 0.22 -23.30 -43.79
N GLY A 153 0.99 -22.52 -44.56
CA GLY A 153 2.45 -22.66 -44.66
C GLY A 153 3.20 -21.87 -43.59
N GLU A 154 2.50 -21.16 -42.71
CA GLU A 154 3.10 -20.40 -41.61
C GLU A 154 3.70 -21.33 -40.54
N PRO A 155 4.78 -20.89 -39.85
CA PRO A 155 5.40 -21.67 -38.79
C PRO A 155 4.46 -21.86 -37.58
N SER A 156 4.71 -22.90 -36.79
CA SER A 156 3.95 -23.15 -35.56
C SER A 156 4.17 -22.03 -34.53
N GLY A 157 3.16 -21.79 -33.70
CA GLY A 157 3.17 -20.73 -32.71
C GLY A 157 1.79 -20.32 -32.23
N THR A 158 1.77 -19.33 -31.34
CA THR A 158 0.55 -18.75 -30.79
C THR A 158 0.67 -17.22 -30.76
N CYS A 159 -0.40 -16.55 -31.16
CA CYS A 159 -0.54 -15.09 -31.13
C CYS A 159 -1.81 -14.73 -30.37
N ILE A 160 -1.65 -13.95 -29.30
CA ILE A 160 -2.74 -13.44 -28.47
C ILE A 160 -2.86 -11.95 -28.74
N ASP A 161 -3.95 -11.52 -29.37
CA ASP A 161 -4.24 -10.11 -29.70
C ASP A 161 -5.37 -9.60 -28.82
N ILE A 162 -5.05 -8.75 -27.85
CA ILE A 162 -5.98 -8.23 -26.87
C ILE A 162 -6.26 -6.75 -27.14
N LYS A 163 -7.50 -6.48 -27.51
CA LYS A 163 -8.08 -5.14 -27.50
C LYS A 163 -8.42 -4.77 -26.06
N ILE A 164 -7.72 -3.78 -25.54
CA ILE A 164 -7.89 -3.34 -24.16
C ILE A 164 -9.14 -2.46 -24.08
N THR A 165 -10.19 -2.99 -23.43
CA THR A 165 -11.45 -2.26 -23.19
C THR A 165 -11.60 -1.85 -21.73
N ASN A 166 -10.77 -2.38 -20.83
CA ASN A 166 -10.77 -1.98 -19.42
C ASN A 166 -10.07 -0.62 -19.24
N GLU A 167 -10.86 0.44 -19.11
CA GLU A 167 -10.38 1.81 -18.96
C GLU A 167 -9.56 2.06 -17.69
N LYS A 168 -9.61 1.17 -16.68
CA LYS A 168 -8.77 1.30 -15.47
C LYS A 168 -7.31 0.94 -15.75
N ILE A 169 -7.05 0.17 -16.80
CA ILE A 169 -5.69 -0.19 -17.20
C ILE A 169 -5.01 1.03 -17.80
N ARG A 170 -3.91 1.44 -17.16
CA ARG A 170 -3.03 2.51 -17.61
C ARG A 170 -1.62 1.98 -17.70
N ILE A 171 -0.90 2.47 -18.71
CA ILE A 171 0.51 2.18 -18.93
C ILE A 171 1.35 3.45 -18.88
N THR A 172 2.51 3.30 -18.26
CA THR A 172 3.51 4.36 -18.11
C THR A 172 4.19 4.69 -19.45
N THR A 173 5.17 5.59 -19.43
CA THR A 173 5.98 5.93 -20.62
C THR A 173 6.81 4.74 -21.08
N TYR A 174 7.27 4.76 -22.34
CA TYR A 174 8.10 3.71 -22.92
C TYR A 174 9.28 3.31 -22.01
N GLU A 175 10.06 4.29 -21.53
CA GLU A 175 11.24 4.02 -20.70
C GLU A 175 10.90 3.27 -19.42
N ASN A 176 9.88 3.72 -18.70
CA ASN A 176 9.45 3.06 -17.46
C ASN A 176 8.83 1.69 -17.74
N PHE A 177 8.04 1.55 -18.81
CA PHE A 177 7.35 0.31 -19.15
C PHE A 177 8.36 -0.78 -19.55
N LYS A 178 9.35 -0.41 -20.34
CA LYS A 178 10.53 -1.22 -20.64
C LYS A 178 11.21 -1.69 -19.35
N ASP A 179 11.55 -0.76 -18.47
CA ASP A 179 12.32 -1.06 -17.25
C ASP A 179 11.55 -2.02 -16.34
N GLN A 180 10.23 -1.83 -16.24
CA GLN A 180 9.32 -2.73 -15.53
C GLN A 180 9.37 -4.15 -16.10
N LEU A 181 9.24 -4.33 -17.42
CA LEU A 181 9.30 -5.65 -18.05
C LEU A 181 10.67 -6.34 -17.87
N ILE A 182 11.76 -5.57 -17.96
CA ILE A 182 13.13 -6.10 -17.78
C ILE A 182 13.33 -6.59 -16.34
N LYS A 183 12.96 -5.77 -15.35
CA LYS A 183 13.28 -6.00 -13.93
C LYS A 183 12.25 -6.86 -13.18
N HIS A 184 11.05 -7.05 -13.72
CA HIS A 184 10.00 -7.81 -13.05
C HIS A 184 10.51 -9.20 -12.63
N PHE A 185 10.43 -9.53 -11.33
CA PHE A 185 11.05 -10.75 -10.79
C PHE A 185 10.66 -12.02 -11.55
N ALA A 186 9.39 -12.14 -11.94
CA ALA A 186 8.87 -13.30 -12.69
C ALA A 186 9.55 -13.54 -14.05
N LEU A 187 10.06 -12.48 -14.68
CA LEU A 187 10.64 -12.54 -16.02
C LEU A 187 12.16 -12.59 -16.00
N ARG A 188 12.82 -12.42 -14.84
CA ARG A 188 14.28 -12.30 -14.76
C ARG A 188 15.01 -13.48 -15.37
N ASP A 189 14.58 -14.71 -15.08
CA ASP A 189 15.22 -15.90 -15.64
C ASP A 189 14.99 -16.01 -17.16
N ILE A 190 13.81 -15.63 -17.66
CA ILE A 190 13.48 -15.63 -19.09
C ILE A 190 14.28 -14.54 -19.83
N ASN A 191 14.28 -13.32 -19.32
CA ASN A 191 15.02 -12.17 -19.85
C ASN A 191 16.55 -12.32 -19.74
N SER A 192 17.05 -13.28 -18.95
CA SER A 192 18.49 -13.61 -18.86
C SER A 192 18.89 -14.80 -19.70
N SER A 193 17.92 -15.55 -20.26
CA SER A 193 18.18 -16.80 -20.97
C SER A 193 18.83 -16.53 -22.33
N LEU A 194 19.87 -17.29 -22.66
CA LEU A 194 20.48 -17.26 -23.98
C LEU A 194 19.60 -17.93 -25.05
N ASN A 195 18.65 -18.77 -24.63
CA ASN A 195 17.73 -19.48 -25.53
C ASN A 195 16.44 -18.68 -25.79
N ARG A 196 16.30 -17.48 -25.21
CA ARG A 196 15.12 -16.63 -25.37
C ARG A 196 15.51 -15.27 -25.92
N LYS A 197 14.70 -14.80 -26.87
CA LYS A 197 14.80 -13.46 -27.44
C LYS A 197 13.46 -12.77 -27.31
N ILE A 198 13.32 -11.90 -26.32
CA ILE A 198 12.09 -11.16 -26.08
C ILE A 198 12.21 -9.77 -26.70
N VAL A 199 11.32 -9.43 -27.62
CA VAL A 199 11.35 -8.16 -28.34
C VAL A 199 10.09 -7.35 -28.04
N LEU A 200 10.26 -6.15 -27.50
CA LEU A 200 9.20 -5.17 -27.28
C LEU A 200 9.09 -4.23 -28.47
N PHE A 201 7.89 -4.12 -29.02
CA PHE A 201 7.46 -3.12 -29.99
C PHE A 201 6.45 -2.19 -29.32
N PHE A 202 6.83 -0.95 -29.08
CA PHE A 202 6.00 0.01 -28.36
C PHE A 202 5.64 1.17 -29.27
N LYS A 203 4.36 1.36 -29.55
CA LYS A 203 3.84 2.47 -30.36
C LYS A 203 3.13 3.47 -29.45
N GLU A 204 3.56 4.72 -29.48
CA GLU A 204 2.87 5.84 -28.83
C GLU A 204 2.11 6.67 -29.87
N GLU A 205 0.79 6.49 -29.89
CA GLU A 205 -0.16 7.28 -30.67
C GLU A 205 -0.27 8.68 -30.06
N SER A 206 0.57 9.57 -30.57
CA SER A 206 0.61 11.01 -30.28
C SER A 206 0.64 11.77 -31.61
N LYS A 207 0.69 13.11 -31.57
CA LYS A 207 0.78 13.93 -32.80
C LYS A 207 1.91 13.49 -33.74
N ASN A 208 3.00 12.94 -33.20
CA ASN A 208 4.17 12.53 -33.98
C ASN A 208 4.28 11.01 -34.18
N ASN A 209 3.34 10.21 -33.64
CA ASN A 209 3.35 8.73 -33.70
C ASN A 209 4.75 8.10 -33.50
N LEU A 210 5.19 7.96 -32.25
CA LEU A 210 6.51 7.39 -31.95
C LEU A 210 6.44 5.87 -31.92
N THR A 211 7.44 5.19 -32.48
CA THR A 211 7.55 3.72 -32.44
C THR A 211 8.93 3.33 -31.95
N TYR A 212 8.97 2.45 -30.96
CA TYR A 212 10.18 1.93 -30.36
C TYR A 212 10.24 0.42 -30.56
N ARG A 213 11.46 -0.10 -30.78
CA ARG A 213 11.74 -1.51 -30.87
C ARG A 213 12.98 -1.81 -30.06
N MET A 214 12.91 -2.82 -29.20
CA MET A 214 14.08 -3.24 -28.42
C MET A 214 14.01 -4.70 -27.97
N GLU A 215 15.17 -5.28 -27.74
CA GLU A 215 15.29 -6.59 -27.09
C GLU A 215 15.36 -6.40 -25.57
N LEU A 216 14.52 -7.11 -24.82
CA LEU A 216 14.49 -7.07 -23.37
C LEU A 216 15.54 -8.05 -22.82
N LYS A 217 16.57 -7.51 -22.16
CA LYS A 217 17.60 -8.31 -21.47
C LYS A 217 17.73 -7.89 -20.03
N PHE A 218 17.65 -8.86 -19.13
CA PHE A 218 17.96 -8.66 -17.73
C PHE A 218 19.40 -9.06 -17.48
N LEU A 219 20.21 -8.12 -17.00
CA LEU A 219 21.57 -8.39 -16.54
C LEU A 219 21.50 -8.73 -15.06
N ARG A 220 21.93 -9.94 -14.71
CA ARG A 220 22.02 -10.37 -13.32
C ARG A 220 23.04 -9.52 -12.57
N GLN A 221 22.73 -9.21 -11.32
CA GLN A 221 23.62 -8.44 -10.47
C GLN A 221 24.89 -9.23 -10.15
N VAL A 222 26.02 -8.53 -10.16
CA VAL A 222 27.31 -9.09 -9.76
C VAL A 222 27.52 -8.79 -8.29
N GLY A 223 27.56 -9.83 -7.47
CA GLY A 223 27.74 -9.72 -6.03
C GLY A 223 28.69 -10.80 -5.50
N LYS A 224 29.22 -10.58 -4.30
CA LYS A 224 30.02 -11.57 -3.59
C LYS A 224 29.09 -12.65 -3.03
N LYS A 225 29.31 -13.91 -3.39
CA LYS A 225 28.56 -15.03 -2.76
C LYS A 225 28.93 -15.10 -1.28
N VAL A 226 27.94 -14.95 -0.41
CA VAL A 226 28.12 -14.92 1.05
C VAL A 226 27.47 -16.09 1.76
N PHE A 227 26.54 -16.79 1.10
CA PHE A 227 25.94 -18.01 1.60
C PHE A 227 25.55 -18.94 0.45
N GLU A 228 25.78 -20.24 0.64
CA GLU A 228 25.27 -21.30 -0.21
C GLU A 228 25.05 -22.54 0.66
N GLY A 229 23.86 -23.12 0.60
CA GLY A 229 23.59 -24.32 1.36
C GLY A 229 22.15 -24.78 1.26
N LYS A 230 21.93 -26.04 1.63
CA LYS A 230 20.61 -26.61 1.70
C LYS A 230 20.09 -26.67 3.14
N ARG A 231 18.78 -26.57 3.31
CA ARG A 231 18.10 -26.59 4.60
C ARG A 231 16.79 -27.36 4.50
N ASN A 232 16.49 -28.15 5.53
CA ASN A 232 15.20 -28.82 5.64
C ASN A 232 14.12 -27.83 6.08
N ILE A 233 12.91 -27.98 5.55
CA ILE A 233 11.71 -27.24 5.96
C ILE A 233 11.05 -28.02 7.10
N PRO A 234 11.10 -27.52 8.36
CA PRO A 234 10.62 -28.28 9.51
C PRO A 234 9.14 -28.65 9.40
N GLY A 235 8.80 -29.90 9.69
CA GLY A 235 7.42 -30.41 9.66
C GLY A 235 6.90 -30.83 8.28
N PHE A 236 7.66 -30.60 7.20
CA PHE A 236 7.21 -30.92 5.84
C PHE A 236 8.05 -31.97 5.13
N GLY A 237 9.30 -32.21 5.56
CA GLY A 237 10.18 -33.19 4.92
C GLY A 237 10.73 -32.75 3.56
N ASP A 238 10.54 -31.47 3.23
CA ASP A 238 11.08 -30.84 2.03
C ASP A 238 12.43 -30.17 2.32
N GLU A 239 13.25 -30.00 1.28
CA GLU A 239 14.52 -29.28 1.33
C GLU A 239 14.45 -28.03 0.45
N VAL A 240 15.09 -26.95 0.90
CA VAL A 240 15.30 -25.72 0.12
C VAL A 240 16.79 -25.48 -0.06
N GLY A 241 17.21 -25.24 -1.31
CA GLY A 241 18.56 -24.78 -1.63
C GLY A 241 18.60 -23.25 -1.63
N ILE A 242 19.45 -22.64 -0.82
CA ILE A 242 19.53 -21.20 -0.64
C ILE A 242 20.91 -20.70 -1.07
N THR A 243 20.93 -19.67 -1.91
CA THR A 243 22.15 -18.95 -2.31
C THR A 243 21.94 -17.46 -2.12
N ILE A 244 22.87 -16.80 -1.43
CA ILE A 244 22.79 -15.37 -1.13
C ILE A 244 24.09 -14.69 -1.57
N TYR A 245 23.92 -13.55 -2.24
CA TYR A 245 24.98 -12.66 -2.68
C TYR A 245 24.85 -11.32 -1.96
N GLU A 246 25.99 -10.71 -1.73
CA GLU A 246 26.13 -9.36 -1.20
C GLU A 246 26.57 -8.43 -2.33
N ASN A 247 25.79 -7.38 -2.55
CA ASN A 247 26.13 -6.29 -3.46
C ASN A 247 26.97 -5.24 -2.71
N PRO A 248 27.93 -4.56 -3.36
CA PRO A 248 28.69 -3.49 -2.73
C PRO A 248 27.82 -2.27 -2.34
N GLU A 249 26.77 -2.02 -3.12
CA GLU A 249 25.83 -0.90 -2.92
C GLU A 249 24.42 -1.41 -2.58
N PRO A 250 23.59 -0.61 -1.89
CA PRO A 250 22.21 -1.01 -1.61
C PRO A 250 21.39 -1.07 -2.90
N LEU A 251 20.57 -2.11 -3.03
CA LEU A 251 19.66 -2.34 -4.15
C LEU A 251 18.23 -1.88 -3.80
N GLU A 252 17.41 -1.68 -4.83
CA GLU A 252 16.00 -1.33 -4.67
C GLU A 252 15.24 -2.43 -3.90
N SER A 253 14.46 -2.03 -2.88
CA SER A 253 13.71 -2.95 -2.02
C SER A 253 12.62 -3.70 -2.82
N PRO A 254 12.39 -5.00 -2.55
CA PRO A 254 11.30 -5.76 -3.14
C PRO A 254 9.93 -5.49 -2.49
N ARG A 255 9.89 -4.74 -1.38
CA ARG A 255 8.67 -4.54 -0.60
C ARG A 255 7.58 -3.86 -1.44
N ASN A 256 6.52 -4.59 -1.76
CA ASN A 256 5.44 -4.15 -2.66
C ASN A 256 5.97 -3.65 -4.03
N ASN A 257 7.14 -4.10 -4.43
CA ASN A 257 7.82 -3.66 -5.64
C ASN A 257 8.33 -4.89 -6.42
N PRO A 258 7.60 -5.36 -7.44
CA PRO A 258 8.02 -6.53 -8.20
C PRO A 258 9.28 -6.31 -9.06
N PHE A 259 9.73 -5.05 -9.16
CA PHE A 259 10.93 -4.66 -9.92
C PHE A 259 12.18 -4.58 -9.03
N GLY A 260 12.02 -4.59 -7.70
CA GLY A 260 13.11 -4.42 -6.73
C GLY A 260 14.17 -5.51 -6.83
N LEU A 261 15.44 -5.12 -6.83
CA LEU A 261 16.58 -6.00 -7.12
C LEU A 261 17.19 -6.64 -5.88
N ALA A 262 16.91 -6.11 -4.69
CA ALA A 262 17.20 -6.80 -3.42
C ALA A 262 16.20 -7.95 -3.18
N GLY A 263 16.54 -8.83 -2.25
CA GLY A 263 15.67 -9.92 -1.80
C GLY A 263 16.01 -11.30 -2.36
N ILE A 264 15.32 -12.29 -1.81
CA ILE A 264 15.49 -13.69 -2.18
C ILE A 264 14.36 -14.10 -3.11
N LEU A 265 14.74 -14.49 -4.33
CA LEU A 265 13.82 -15.06 -5.32
C LEU A 265 13.37 -16.44 -4.85
N ILE A 266 12.06 -16.62 -4.64
CA ILE A 266 11.50 -17.91 -4.27
C ILE A 266 11.20 -18.67 -5.54
N LYS A 267 11.95 -19.76 -5.77
CA LYS A 267 11.92 -20.52 -7.01
C LYS A 267 11.43 -21.94 -6.78
N THR A 268 10.89 -22.50 -7.84
CA THR A 268 10.55 -23.92 -7.96
C THR A 268 11.00 -24.40 -9.34
N GLY A 269 10.76 -25.66 -9.72
CA GLY A 269 11.37 -26.36 -10.85
C GLY A 269 11.33 -25.69 -12.23
N GLY A 270 10.58 -24.60 -12.43
CA GLY A 270 10.60 -23.84 -13.67
C GLY A 270 10.17 -22.38 -13.59
N CYS A 271 9.89 -21.84 -12.40
CA CYS A 271 9.39 -20.46 -12.27
C CYS A 271 9.80 -19.79 -10.95
N ILE A 272 9.81 -18.46 -11.00
CA ILE A 272 9.98 -17.59 -9.84
C ILE A 272 8.60 -17.21 -9.32
N LEU A 273 8.32 -17.48 -8.05
CA LEU A 273 7.03 -17.28 -7.41
C LEU A 273 6.92 -15.95 -6.68
N ASP A 274 8.01 -15.48 -6.07
CA ASP A 274 8.02 -14.26 -5.27
C ASP A 274 9.46 -13.71 -5.12
N ASN A 275 9.59 -12.48 -4.64
CA ASN A 275 10.86 -11.85 -4.23
C ASN A 275 10.67 -11.13 -2.89
N GLN A 276 11.37 -11.56 -1.83
CA GLN A 276 11.10 -11.10 -0.47
C GLN A 276 12.38 -10.89 0.35
N LEU A 277 12.35 -9.94 1.31
CA LEU A 277 13.29 -9.85 2.43
C LEU A 277 12.61 -10.21 3.77
N PHE A 278 11.33 -10.59 3.75
CA PHE A 278 10.58 -11.06 4.92
C PHE A 278 10.57 -10.03 6.07
N LYS A 279 10.92 -10.43 7.31
CA LYS A 279 11.05 -9.50 8.44
C LYS A 279 12.05 -8.36 8.21
N PHE A 280 12.91 -8.47 7.19
CA PHE A 280 13.94 -7.48 6.84
C PHE A 280 13.54 -6.54 5.69
N ASP A 281 12.30 -6.57 5.20
CA ASP A 281 11.82 -5.69 4.11
C ASP A 281 11.99 -4.18 4.37
N ASN A 282 12.13 -3.79 5.63
CA ASN A 282 12.32 -2.40 6.07
C ASN A 282 13.72 -2.14 6.64
N ASP A 283 14.63 -3.09 6.51
CA ASP A 283 15.97 -2.98 7.05
C ASP A 283 16.96 -2.54 5.94
N PRO A 284 17.56 -1.35 6.05
CA PRO A 284 18.56 -0.90 5.08
C PRO A 284 19.71 -1.89 4.87
N ALA A 285 20.10 -2.66 5.88
CA ALA A 285 21.13 -3.68 5.73
C ALA A 285 20.68 -4.84 4.81
N GLY A 286 19.39 -5.15 4.77
CA GLY A 286 18.81 -6.16 3.90
C GLY A 286 18.94 -5.81 2.41
N PHE A 287 18.99 -4.51 2.07
CA PHE A 287 19.04 -4.04 0.68
C PHE A 287 20.36 -4.34 -0.02
N TYR A 288 21.40 -4.74 0.72
CA TYR A 288 22.66 -5.20 0.15
C TYR A 288 22.60 -6.66 -0.30
N PHE A 289 21.56 -7.40 0.05
CA PHE A 289 21.48 -8.83 -0.22
C PHE A 289 20.45 -9.16 -1.29
N PHE A 290 20.86 -10.05 -2.18
CA PHE A 290 19.99 -10.65 -3.19
C PHE A 290 20.35 -12.12 -3.37
N GLY A 291 19.43 -12.93 -3.87
CA GLY A 291 19.69 -14.35 -4.02
C GLY A 291 18.48 -15.15 -4.46
N GLU A 292 18.53 -16.46 -4.22
CA GLU A 292 17.45 -17.37 -4.56
C GLU A 292 17.30 -18.49 -3.54
N ALA A 293 16.07 -18.95 -3.37
CA ALA A 293 15.68 -20.10 -2.59
C ALA A 293 14.91 -21.07 -3.49
N ILE A 294 15.54 -22.18 -3.86
CA ILE A 294 15.01 -23.18 -4.79
C ILE A 294 14.31 -24.28 -3.99
N CYS A 295 13.00 -24.40 -4.18
CA CYS A 295 12.10 -25.34 -3.51
C CYS A 295 11.59 -26.39 -4.52
N PRO A 296 12.36 -27.44 -4.85
CA PRO A 296 12.02 -28.38 -5.92
C PRO A 296 10.75 -29.21 -5.64
N ASN A 297 10.47 -29.52 -4.37
CA ASN A 297 9.31 -30.34 -3.99
C ASN A 297 8.00 -29.55 -3.86
N LEU A 298 8.06 -28.21 -3.87
CA LEU A 298 6.87 -27.36 -3.81
C LEU A 298 5.94 -27.61 -5.00
N GLU A 299 6.50 -27.81 -6.20
CA GLU A 299 5.73 -28.19 -7.38
C GLU A 299 4.89 -29.46 -7.15
N LYS A 300 5.51 -30.49 -6.56
CA LYS A 300 4.84 -31.78 -6.30
C LYS A 300 3.68 -31.61 -5.33
N ARG A 301 3.80 -30.75 -4.31
CA ARG A 301 2.72 -30.44 -3.36
C ARG A 301 1.54 -29.76 -4.03
N LEU A 302 1.82 -28.73 -4.81
CA LEU A 302 0.78 -27.99 -5.53
C LEU A 302 0.01 -28.91 -6.49
N ARG A 303 0.71 -29.83 -7.16
CA ARG A 303 0.09 -30.84 -8.04
C ARG A 303 -0.73 -31.89 -7.28
N LYS A 304 -0.40 -32.19 -6.03
CA LYS A 304 -1.18 -33.07 -5.14
C LYS A 304 -2.45 -32.41 -4.59
N GLY A 305 -2.70 -31.14 -4.92
CA GLY A 305 -3.90 -30.42 -4.51
C GLY A 305 -3.71 -29.50 -3.30
N GLU A 306 -2.49 -29.31 -2.79
CA GLU A 306 -2.17 -28.36 -1.71
C GLU A 306 -2.22 -26.89 -2.21
N LYS A 307 -3.31 -26.49 -2.87
CA LYS A 307 -3.49 -25.18 -3.52
C LYS A 307 -3.58 -24.01 -2.53
N GLU A 308 -3.82 -24.28 -1.24
CA GLU A 308 -3.86 -23.29 -0.16
C GLU A 308 -2.50 -22.67 0.15
N ILE A 309 -1.41 -23.27 -0.33
CA ILE A 309 -0.05 -22.70 -0.26
C ILE A 309 0.07 -21.44 -1.14
N LEU A 310 -0.83 -21.25 -2.11
CA LEU A 310 -0.85 -20.10 -3.00
C LEU A 310 -1.77 -19.01 -2.47
N ASP A 311 -1.35 -17.75 -2.65
CA ASP A 311 -2.16 -16.57 -2.33
C ASP A 311 -3.57 -16.71 -2.95
N PRO A 312 -4.65 -16.31 -2.26
CA PRO A 312 -6.01 -16.41 -2.80
C PRO A 312 -6.22 -15.59 -4.08
N ASN A 313 -5.56 -14.44 -4.17
CA ASN A 313 -5.56 -13.68 -5.43
C ASN A 313 -4.61 -14.29 -6.44
N ARG A 314 -3.70 -15.17 -6.00
CA ARG A 314 -2.73 -15.96 -6.77
C ARG A 314 -1.47 -15.19 -7.18
N ASN A 315 -1.10 -14.13 -6.45
CA ASN A 315 0.08 -13.30 -6.75
C ASN A 315 1.43 -13.92 -6.33
N GLY A 316 1.45 -15.14 -5.81
CA GLY A 316 2.61 -15.76 -5.20
C GLY A 316 2.20 -16.74 -4.11
N LEU A 317 3.06 -16.93 -3.12
CA LEU A 317 2.77 -17.80 -1.97
C LEU A 317 1.86 -17.10 -0.95
N GLU A 318 0.97 -17.88 -0.34
CA GLU A 318 0.22 -17.44 0.84
C GLU A 318 1.15 -17.54 2.06
N TRP A 319 1.77 -16.43 2.43
CA TRP A 319 2.74 -16.37 3.53
C TRP A 319 2.13 -16.64 4.92
N ARG A 320 0.79 -16.68 5.05
CA ARG A 320 0.10 -17.12 6.27
C ARG A 320 -0.07 -18.65 6.36
N HIS A 321 0.14 -19.38 5.28
CA HIS A 321 0.09 -20.83 5.27
C HIS A 321 1.29 -21.42 6.04
N GLU A 322 1.10 -22.55 6.73
CA GLU A 322 2.12 -23.14 7.62
C GLU A 322 3.40 -23.52 6.86
N TYR A 323 3.28 -24.08 5.66
CA TYR A 323 4.42 -24.37 4.79
C TYR A 323 5.23 -23.10 4.48
N SER A 324 4.55 -22.03 4.06
CA SER A 324 5.19 -20.77 3.67
C SER A 324 5.85 -20.09 4.87
N LYS A 325 5.24 -20.15 6.07
CA LYS A 325 5.86 -19.67 7.32
C LYS A 325 7.13 -20.46 7.65
N ALA A 326 7.10 -21.78 7.52
CA ALA A 326 8.26 -22.63 7.78
C ALA A 326 9.39 -22.31 6.79
N LEU A 327 9.07 -22.17 5.50
CA LEU A 327 10.02 -21.75 4.47
C LEU A 327 10.62 -20.37 4.77
N ALA A 328 9.78 -19.38 5.11
CA ALA A 328 10.22 -18.03 5.45
C ALA A 328 11.21 -18.05 6.62
N LYS A 329 10.91 -18.79 7.70
CA LYS A 329 11.82 -18.92 8.86
C LYS A 329 13.18 -19.51 8.48
N VAL A 330 13.20 -20.50 7.60
CA VAL A 330 14.45 -21.12 7.13
C VAL A 330 15.30 -20.12 6.36
N ILE A 331 14.68 -19.34 5.46
CA ILE A 331 15.38 -18.32 4.67
C ILE A 331 15.83 -17.15 5.56
N GLU A 332 14.96 -16.69 6.47
CA GLU A 332 15.29 -15.66 7.46
C GLU A 332 16.48 -16.08 8.33
N GLY A 333 16.56 -17.35 8.73
CA GLY A 333 17.69 -17.87 9.51
C GLY A 333 19.01 -17.83 8.75
N ALA A 334 19.00 -17.96 7.42
CA ALA A 334 20.19 -17.79 6.58
C ALA A 334 20.57 -16.30 6.39
N LEU A 335 19.57 -15.42 6.27
CA LEU A 335 19.77 -13.98 6.09
C LEU A 335 20.21 -13.25 7.37
N GLU A 336 19.65 -13.64 8.52
CA GLU A 336 19.82 -12.94 9.79
C GLU A 336 21.28 -12.67 10.19
N PRO A 337 22.21 -13.65 10.18
CA PRO A 337 23.61 -13.38 10.53
C PRO A 337 24.25 -12.37 9.57
N LEU A 338 23.99 -12.48 8.27
CA LEU A 338 24.55 -11.59 7.24
C LEU A 338 24.06 -10.15 7.43
N ILE A 339 22.76 -9.99 7.71
CA ILE A 339 22.13 -8.69 7.96
C ILE A 339 22.67 -8.08 9.25
N LEU A 340 22.83 -8.86 10.32
CA LEU A 340 23.39 -8.36 11.58
C LEU A 340 24.84 -7.88 11.41
N GLU A 341 25.66 -8.60 10.64
CA GLU A 341 27.01 -8.14 10.31
C GLU A 341 26.99 -6.87 9.46
N LYS A 342 26.18 -6.83 8.40
CA LYS A 342 26.03 -5.64 7.55
C LYS A 342 25.55 -4.42 8.34
N ARG A 343 24.61 -4.59 9.28
CA ARG A 343 24.17 -3.52 10.20
C ARG A 343 25.34 -2.96 11.01
N LYS A 344 26.24 -3.82 11.52
CA LYS A 344 27.44 -3.38 12.23
C LYS A 344 28.37 -2.59 11.31
N THR A 345 28.60 -3.07 10.09
CA THR A 345 29.41 -2.36 9.09
C THR A 345 28.83 -0.99 8.76
N ILE A 346 27.52 -0.90 8.48
CA ILE A 346 26.83 0.37 8.22
C ILE A 346 26.88 1.29 9.44
N ALA A 347 26.72 0.77 10.65
CA ALA A 347 26.78 1.56 11.88
C ALA A 347 28.21 2.01 12.25
N SER A 348 29.23 1.25 11.83
CA SER A 348 30.65 1.58 12.04
C SER A 348 31.16 2.66 11.10
N ILE A 349 30.44 2.96 10.02
CA ILE A 349 30.67 4.16 9.24
C ILE A 349 30.40 5.34 10.18
N PRO A 350 31.41 6.19 10.46
CA PRO A 350 31.28 7.25 11.45
C PRO A 350 30.16 8.21 11.01
N LYS A 351 29.01 8.11 11.68
CA LYS A 351 27.96 9.11 11.55
C LYS A 351 28.50 10.41 12.10
N LYS A 352 28.41 11.47 11.30
CA LYS A 352 28.78 12.80 11.75
C LYS A 352 28.01 13.11 13.04
N GLU A 353 28.69 13.45 14.12
CA GLU A 353 27.97 13.74 15.35
C GLU A 353 27.09 14.99 15.18
N LEU A 354 25.87 14.94 15.74
CA LEU A 354 25.04 16.14 15.82
C LEU A 354 25.79 17.24 16.57
N LYS A 355 25.83 18.45 16.00
CA LYS A 355 26.35 19.64 16.68
C LYS A 355 25.68 19.79 18.06
N SER A 356 26.45 20.17 19.08
CA SER A 356 25.96 20.28 20.46
C SER A 356 24.79 21.27 20.60
N THR A 357 24.78 22.33 19.79
CA THR A 357 23.70 23.32 19.72
C THR A 357 22.41 22.72 19.16
N THR A 358 22.50 21.92 18.10
CA THR A 358 21.38 21.15 17.53
C THR A 358 20.80 20.15 18.55
N LYS A 359 21.65 19.40 19.26
CA LYS A 359 21.19 18.46 20.32
C LYS A 359 20.34 19.19 21.39
N LYS A 360 20.76 20.39 21.82
CA LYS A 360 20.02 21.22 22.81
C LYS A 360 18.68 21.71 22.26
N MET A 361 18.64 22.16 21.01
CA MET A 361 17.41 22.60 20.34
C MET A 361 16.38 21.48 20.27
N LEU A 362 16.79 20.29 19.79
CA LEU A 362 15.92 19.12 19.67
C LEU A 362 15.39 18.66 21.03
N LYS A 363 16.20 18.73 22.09
CA LYS A 363 15.74 18.45 23.46
C LYS A 363 14.65 19.43 23.90
N LYS A 364 14.81 20.73 23.61
CA LYS A 364 13.79 21.74 23.91
C LYS A 364 12.50 21.49 23.12
N LEU A 365 12.61 21.09 21.85
CA LEU A 365 11.46 20.65 21.06
C LEU A 365 10.78 19.44 21.69
N CYS A 366 11.52 18.38 22.04
CA CYS A 366 10.93 17.18 22.67
C CYS A 366 10.16 17.54 23.94
N ASN A 367 10.69 18.43 24.78
CA ASN A 367 10.00 18.91 25.98
C ASN A 367 8.68 19.61 25.64
N LEU A 368 8.69 20.55 24.68
CA LEU A 368 7.46 21.20 24.21
C LEU A 368 6.46 20.17 23.71
N LEU A 369 6.87 19.25 22.82
CA LEU A 369 5.98 18.25 22.24
C LEU A 369 5.36 17.35 23.31
N ASN A 370 6.11 17.01 24.36
CA ASN A 370 5.59 16.26 25.50
C ASN A 370 4.55 17.04 26.30
N GLU A 371 4.80 18.32 26.57
CA GLU A 371 3.83 19.20 27.24
C GLU A 371 2.54 19.33 26.43
N LEU A 372 2.66 19.51 25.12
CA LEU A 372 1.51 19.61 24.21
C LEU A 372 0.73 18.28 24.12
N ALA A 373 1.43 17.15 24.03
CA ALA A 373 0.80 15.84 24.01
C ALA A 373 0.08 15.54 25.34
N GLN A 374 0.65 15.94 26.47
CA GLN A 374 0.01 15.81 27.77
C GLN A 374 -1.29 16.63 27.82
N GLN A 375 -1.26 17.91 27.40
CA GLN A 375 -2.46 18.75 27.30
C GLN A 375 -3.55 18.16 26.38
N GLU A 376 -3.15 17.45 25.32
CA GLU A 376 -4.07 16.83 24.38
C GLU A 376 -4.51 15.41 24.75
N LEU A 377 -3.79 14.67 25.59
CA LEU A 377 -4.13 13.27 25.88
C LEU A 377 -4.59 13.03 27.30
N ASP A 378 -4.43 14.00 28.20
CA ASP A 378 -5.02 13.92 29.54
C ASP A 378 -6.56 13.91 29.45
N GLU A 379 -7.17 13.19 30.40
CA GLU A 379 -8.62 12.99 30.49
C GLU A 379 -9.34 14.34 30.42
N PHE A 380 -10.50 14.35 29.74
CA PHE A 380 -11.25 15.56 29.39
C PHE A 380 -11.18 16.55 30.54
N PRO A 381 -10.71 17.79 30.32
CA PRO A 381 -10.74 18.76 31.38
C PRO A 381 -12.18 18.83 31.90
N ASP A 382 -12.36 18.65 33.21
CA ASP A 382 -13.58 19.07 33.91
C ASP A 382 -13.82 20.58 33.75
N PHE A 383 -12.86 21.27 33.14
CA PHE A 383 -12.87 22.68 32.83
C PHE A 383 -13.56 22.98 31.49
N PRO A 384 -14.17 24.17 31.40
CA PRO A 384 -14.88 24.61 30.20
C PRO A 384 -13.95 24.82 29.02
N VAL A 385 -14.41 24.43 27.82
CA VAL A 385 -13.72 24.76 26.57
C VAL A 385 -13.97 26.24 26.23
N GLU A 386 -12.95 27.08 26.35
CA GLU A 386 -12.99 28.49 25.93
C GLU A 386 -12.98 28.61 24.39
N PRO A 387 -13.60 29.66 23.79
CA PRO A 387 -13.56 29.88 22.35
C PRO A 387 -12.17 30.34 21.87
N GLU A 388 -11.78 29.96 20.65
CA GLU A 388 -10.51 30.36 20.02
C GLU A 388 -10.37 31.88 19.86
N ASN A 389 -11.49 32.59 19.75
CA ASN A 389 -11.59 34.05 19.74
C ASN A 389 -12.86 34.49 20.48
N TYR A 390 -12.74 35.54 21.31
CA TYR A 390 -13.83 36.07 22.13
C TYR A 390 -14.75 37.06 21.40
N ASN A 391 -14.51 37.32 20.10
CA ASN A 391 -15.47 37.99 19.21
C ASN A 391 -16.57 37.02 18.75
N VAL A 392 -17.34 36.52 19.71
CA VAL A 392 -18.52 35.67 19.45
C VAL A 392 -19.63 36.58 18.92
N LEU A 393 -20.08 36.34 17.68
CA LEU A 393 -21.16 37.12 17.04
C LEU A 393 -22.52 36.42 17.11
N THR A 394 -22.54 35.12 17.42
CA THR A 394 -23.73 34.26 17.42
C THR A 394 -23.75 33.36 18.65
N LEU A 395 -24.92 32.81 19.00
CA LEU A 395 -25.02 31.77 20.02
C LEU A 395 -24.18 30.55 19.62
N MET A 396 -23.42 29.99 20.56
CA MET A 396 -22.59 28.82 20.29
C MET A 396 -22.48 27.85 21.46
N ILE A 397 -22.23 26.58 21.13
CA ILE A 397 -21.92 25.51 22.08
C ILE A 397 -20.46 25.09 21.86
N LYS A 398 -19.70 24.96 22.95
CA LYS A 398 -18.33 24.43 22.95
C LYS A 398 -18.20 23.23 23.89
N PRO A 399 -17.60 22.12 23.44
CA PRO A 399 -17.20 21.83 22.06
C PRO A 399 -18.41 21.68 21.12
N SER A 400 -18.25 21.99 19.83
CA SER A 400 -19.30 21.81 18.80
C SER A 400 -19.42 20.37 18.30
N ASN A 401 -18.40 19.55 18.57
CA ASN A 401 -18.34 18.13 18.25
C ASN A 401 -17.66 17.40 19.41
N ALA A 402 -18.25 16.34 19.95
CA ALA A 402 -17.70 15.65 21.12
C ALA A 402 -18.04 14.16 21.17
N ASN A 403 -17.05 13.35 21.55
CA ASN A 403 -17.30 11.98 22.03
C ASN A 403 -17.60 11.98 23.53
N ILE A 404 -18.59 11.23 23.98
CA ILE A 404 -18.91 11.08 25.40
C ILE A 404 -18.72 9.61 25.78
N PRO A 405 -17.91 9.28 26.79
CA PRO A 405 -17.81 7.92 27.27
C PRO A 405 -19.15 7.47 27.88
N ILE A 406 -19.47 6.18 27.73
CA ILE A 406 -20.71 5.64 28.32
C ILE A 406 -20.73 5.87 29.83
N ASN A 407 -21.86 6.40 30.32
CA ASN A 407 -22.11 6.74 31.72
C ASN A 407 -21.13 7.75 32.35
N VAL A 408 -20.35 8.49 31.55
CA VAL A 408 -19.46 9.56 32.04
C VAL A 408 -19.97 10.91 31.52
N PRO A 409 -20.44 11.82 32.41
CA PRO A 409 -20.86 13.14 31.99
C PRO A 409 -19.71 13.95 31.37
N ARG A 410 -19.97 14.58 30.22
CA ARG A 410 -19.06 15.54 29.58
C ARG A 410 -19.61 16.96 29.68
N THR A 411 -18.76 17.91 30.03
CA THR A 411 -19.12 19.33 30.15
C THR A 411 -19.13 20.03 28.80
N PHE A 412 -20.17 20.83 28.56
CA PHE A 412 -20.33 21.74 27.44
C PHE A 412 -20.57 23.16 27.96
N THR A 413 -20.20 24.15 27.17
CA THR A 413 -20.36 25.57 27.48
C THR A 413 -21.22 26.24 26.42
N ILE A 414 -22.21 27.02 26.87
CA ILE A 414 -22.97 27.94 26.03
C ILE A 414 -22.28 29.29 26.12
N TYR A 415 -22.03 29.92 24.97
CA TYR A 415 -21.59 31.31 24.88
C TYR A 415 -22.60 32.12 24.07
N ALA A 416 -22.97 33.29 24.58
CA ALA A 416 -23.89 34.21 23.93
C ALA A 416 -23.36 35.65 23.99
N PRO A 417 -23.41 36.41 22.88
CA PRO A 417 -23.14 37.86 22.89
C PRO A 417 -24.13 38.61 23.79
N THR A 418 -23.67 39.71 24.40
CA THR A 418 -24.52 40.57 25.25
C THR A 418 -25.77 41.05 24.53
N GLU A 419 -25.67 41.33 23.23
CA GLU A 419 -26.76 41.82 22.37
C GLU A 419 -27.88 40.78 22.25
N ILE A 420 -27.52 39.51 22.07
CA ILE A 420 -28.49 38.40 22.01
C ILE A 420 -29.17 38.24 23.38
N VAL A 421 -28.40 38.25 24.46
CA VAL A 421 -28.96 38.09 25.82
C VAL A 421 -29.89 39.25 26.21
N LYS A 422 -29.61 40.48 25.75
CA LYS A 422 -30.51 41.63 25.96
C LYS A 422 -31.84 41.47 25.24
N ARG A 423 -31.84 40.87 24.04
CA ARG A 423 -33.02 40.70 23.19
C ARG A 423 -33.86 39.48 23.59
N GLU A 424 -33.21 38.34 23.80
CA GLU A 424 -33.85 37.03 23.96
C GLU A 424 -33.94 36.58 25.44
N GLY A 425 -33.29 37.30 26.35
CA GLY A 425 -33.21 36.96 27.76
C GLY A 425 -32.03 36.04 28.12
N LYS A 426 -32.04 35.52 29.35
CA LYS A 426 -30.90 34.80 29.96
C LYS A 426 -31.08 33.29 30.07
N GLN A 427 -32.26 32.76 29.75
CA GLN A 427 -32.58 31.34 29.95
C GLN A 427 -32.37 30.57 28.64
N ALA A 428 -31.39 29.68 28.65
CA ALA A 428 -31.12 28.79 27.53
C ALA A 428 -31.78 27.42 27.77
N ARG A 429 -32.54 26.93 26.81
CA ARG A 429 -33.16 25.61 26.81
C ARG A 429 -32.28 24.63 26.05
N ILE A 430 -32.06 23.45 26.61
CA ILE A 430 -31.17 22.41 26.07
C ILE A 430 -32.01 21.16 25.77
N THR A 431 -31.91 20.64 24.55
CA THR A 431 -32.55 19.40 24.13
C THR A 431 -31.56 18.48 23.41
N SER A 432 -31.91 17.20 23.30
CA SER A 432 -31.24 16.27 22.40
C SER A 432 -32.25 15.64 21.46
N ASP A 433 -31.82 15.36 20.23
CA ASP A 433 -32.58 14.57 19.26
C ASP A 433 -32.48 13.05 19.50
N ASN A 434 -31.63 12.60 20.43
CA ASN A 434 -31.37 11.19 20.67
C ASN A 434 -31.60 10.80 22.14
N TYR A 435 -32.50 9.84 22.38
CA TYR A 435 -32.87 9.37 23.72
C TYR A 435 -31.69 8.83 24.56
N TYR A 436 -30.66 8.29 23.90
CA TYR A 436 -29.47 7.73 24.56
C TYR A 436 -28.38 8.78 24.85
N ILE A 437 -28.58 10.03 24.42
CA ILE A 437 -27.69 11.16 24.68
C ILE A 437 -28.50 12.23 25.43
N ARG A 438 -28.23 12.41 26.72
CA ARG A 438 -29.09 13.23 27.58
C ARG A 438 -28.33 14.41 28.15
N PRO A 439 -28.80 15.66 27.94
CA PRO A 439 -28.35 16.76 28.77
C PRO A 439 -28.86 16.54 30.20
N LEU A 440 -27.99 16.68 31.20
CA LEU A 440 -28.34 16.58 32.62
C LEU A 440 -29.13 17.80 33.11
N SER A 441 -29.26 18.84 32.29
CA SER A 441 -30.05 20.02 32.57
C SER A 441 -30.78 20.44 31.31
N SER A 442 -32.11 20.62 31.40
CA SER A 442 -32.94 21.06 30.28
C SER A 442 -33.01 22.57 30.14
N ILE A 443 -32.66 23.32 31.20
CA ILE A 443 -32.63 24.78 31.23
C ILE A 443 -31.44 25.24 32.06
N VAL A 444 -30.72 26.25 31.58
CA VAL A 444 -29.67 26.94 32.34
C VAL A 444 -29.79 28.45 32.20
N LYS A 445 -29.38 29.19 33.24
CA LYS A 445 -29.36 30.66 33.24
C LYS A 445 -27.94 31.15 32.95
N LEU A 446 -27.79 31.97 31.92
CA LEU A 446 -26.51 32.56 31.55
C LEU A 446 -26.06 33.63 32.54
N GLU A 447 -24.74 33.75 32.72
CA GLU A 447 -24.08 34.76 33.56
C GLU A 447 -23.02 35.53 32.78
N LYS A 448 -22.66 36.75 33.23
CA LYS A 448 -21.61 37.57 32.60
C LYS A 448 -20.26 36.85 32.64
N HIS A 449 -19.52 36.91 31.53
CA HIS A 449 -18.19 36.31 31.42
C HIS A 449 -17.17 36.98 32.34
N LYS A 450 -16.38 36.20 33.09
CA LYS A 450 -15.41 36.72 34.08
C LYS A 450 -14.39 37.69 33.49
N LYS A 451 -13.86 37.38 32.29
CA LYS A 451 -12.86 38.21 31.59
C LYS A 451 -13.47 39.28 30.66
N TYR A 452 -14.71 39.09 30.22
CA TYR A 452 -15.35 39.93 29.18
C TYR A 452 -16.82 40.24 29.55
N PRO A 453 -17.09 40.82 30.72
CA PRO A 453 -18.44 40.93 31.28
C PRO A 453 -19.39 41.82 30.47
N GLU A 454 -18.85 42.73 29.65
CA GLU A 454 -19.63 43.65 28.83
C GLU A 454 -20.01 43.07 27.46
N ARG A 455 -19.30 42.03 26.99
CA ARG A 455 -19.47 41.47 25.63
C ARG A 455 -20.10 40.08 25.61
N LEU A 456 -19.88 39.29 26.65
CA LEU A 456 -20.15 37.86 26.60
C LEU A 456 -20.83 37.34 27.86
N TRP A 457 -21.78 36.44 27.63
CA TRP A 457 -22.45 35.65 28.65
C TRP A 457 -22.16 34.17 28.43
N TYR A 458 -22.12 33.40 29.51
CA TYR A 458 -21.84 31.97 29.44
C TYR A 458 -22.53 31.18 30.54
N ARG A 459 -22.70 29.87 30.31
CA ARG A 459 -22.99 28.88 31.36
C ARG A 459 -22.60 27.48 30.89
N TYR A 460 -22.30 26.61 31.84
CA TYR A 460 -21.97 25.21 31.58
C TYR A 460 -23.19 24.31 31.77
N PHE A 461 -23.22 23.21 31.03
CA PHE A 461 -24.14 22.10 31.23
C PHE A 461 -23.40 20.79 30.95
N LYS A 462 -23.96 19.67 31.42
CA LYS A 462 -23.36 18.35 31.24
C LYS A 462 -24.25 17.48 30.36
N VAL A 463 -23.64 16.62 29.57
CA VAL A 463 -24.32 15.63 28.72
C VAL A 463 -23.78 14.25 29.04
N ILE A 464 -24.66 13.24 29.13
CA ILE A 464 -24.30 11.85 29.38
C ILE A 464 -24.79 10.96 28.23
N GLY A 465 -23.97 10.00 27.82
CA GLY A 465 -24.34 8.93 26.89
C GLY A 465 -24.61 7.64 27.64
N ILE A 466 -25.71 6.95 27.36
CA ILE A 466 -26.13 5.74 28.09
C ILE A 466 -26.12 4.45 27.25
N ALA A 467 -25.81 4.52 25.95
CA ALA A 467 -25.67 3.37 25.06
C ALA A 467 -24.49 3.58 24.08
N GLU A 468 -23.80 2.50 23.70
CA GLU A 468 -22.60 2.54 22.85
C GLU A 468 -22.91 2.80 21.37
N GLU A 469 -21.96 3.44 20.67
CA GLU A 469 -21.99 3.73 19.22
C GLU A 469 -23.21 4.54 18.76
N VAL A 470 -23.82 5.29 19.67
CA VAL A 470 -24.96 6.16 19.36
C VAL A 470 -24.49 7.57 19.04
N GLU A 471 -25.03 8.18 17.98
CA GLU A 471 -24.79 9.56 17.58
C GLU A 471 -26.05 10.42 17.72
N GLY A 472 -25.88 11.70 18.05
CA GLY A 472 -26.99 12.64 18.20
C GLY A 472 -26.51 14.09 18.27
N THR A 473 -27.47 15.01 18.25
CA THR A 473 -27.26 16.45 18.31
C THR A 473 -27.84 17.00 19.61
N ILE A 474 -27.05 17.84 20.27
CA ILE A 474 -27.50 18.71 21.34
C ILE A 474 -27.87 20.06 20.75
N THR A 475 -29.08 20.51 21.04
CA THR A 475 -29.60 21.81 20.58
C THR A 475 -29.78 22.72 21.77
N VAL A 476 -29.28 23.96 21.66
CA VAL A 476 -29.47 25.02 22.64
C VAL A 476 -30.25 26.15 22.00
N ASN A 477 -31.39 26.49 22.60
CA ASN A 477 -32.23 27.61 22.21
C ASN A 477 -32.15 28.73 23.25
N LEU A 478 -31.87 29.95 22.82
CA LEU A 478 -31.95 31.17 23.63
C LEU A 478 -32.91 32.14 22.93
N GLY A 479 -34.18 32.12 23.36
CA GLY A 479 -35.27 32.74 22.60
C GLY A 479 -35.34 32.17 21.19
N ASN A 480 -35.21 33.02 20.17
CA ASN A 480 -35.21 32.61 18.76
C ASN A 480 -33.84 32.16 18.22
N GLU A 481 -32.76 32.31 18.98
CA GLU A 481 -31.41 31.91 18.55
C GLU A 481 -31.14 30.45 18.88
N THR A 482 -30.51 29.73 17.94
CA THR A 482 -30.26 28.28 18.08
C THR A 482 -28.79 27.95 17.83
N ALA A 483 -28.23 27.05 18.63
CA ALA A 483 -26.89 26.49 18.44
C ALA A 483 -26.89 24.97 18.58
N PHE A 484 -25.96 24.30 17.91
CA PHE A 484 -25.90 22.85 17.82
C PHE A 484 -24.52 22.31 18.23
N ALA A 485 -24.51 21.13 18.85
CA ALA A 485 -23.30 20.34 19.07
C ALA A 485 -23.55 18.86 18.73
N LYS A 486 -22.69 18.27 17.90
CA LYS A 486 -22.77 16.84 17.58
C LYS A 486 -22.08 16.02 18.65
N VAL A 487 -22.72 14.93 19.03
CA VAL A 487 -22.29 14.05 20.11
C VAL A 487 -22.28 12.61 19.64
N LYS A 488 -21.22 11.88 19.95
CA LYS A 488 -21.12 10.43 19.75
C LYS A 488 -20.79 9.74 21.07
N VAL A 489 -21.52 8.68 21.41
CA VAL A 489 -21.20 7.84 22.56
C VAL A 489 -20.26 6.74 22.10
N ALA A 490 -19.03 6.74 22.61
CA ALA A 490 -18.02 5.76 22.22
C ALA A 490 -17.32 5.17 23.46
N PRO A 491 -17.04 3.86 23.48
CA PRO A 491 -16.32 3.24 24.57
C PRO A 491 -14.89 3.80 24.67
N PHE A 492 -14.51 4.26 25.86
CA PHE A 492 -13.15 4.70 26.13
C PHE A 492 -12.32 3.48 26.55
N LYS A 493 -11.23 3.18 25.84
CA LYS A 493 -10.22 2.27 26.40
C LYS A 493 -9.57 2.96 27.59
N LYS A 494 -10.06 2.68 28.80
CA LYS A 494 -9.34 3.05 30.03
C LYS A 494 -7.90 2.60 29.85
N ARG A 495 -6.97 3.52 30.14
CA ARG A 495 -5.55 3.21 30.27
C ARG A 495 -5.45 1.97 31.16
N LYS A 496 -5.07 0.80 30.61
CA LYS A 496 -4.38 -0.16 31.48
C LYS A 496 -3.22 0.66 32.02
N LYS A 497 -3.11 0.79 33.35
CA LYS A 497 -1.85 1.15 34.01
C LYS A 497 -0.83 0.01 33.76
N GLY A 498 -0.64 -0.39 32.51
CA GLY A 498 0.49 -1.15 32.05
C GLY A 498 1.60 -0.13 31.91
N LYS A 499 2.64 -0.30 32.73
CA LYS A 499 3.90 0.40 32.58
C LYS A 499 4.27 0.38 31.09
N ILE A 500 4.43 1.56 30.49
CA ILE A 500 5.24 1.66 29.28
C ILE A 500 6.60 1.08 29.69
N ALA A 501 7.00 -0.01 29.04
CA ALA A 501 8.31 -0.60 29.28
C ALA A 501 9.37 0.48 28.97
N GLY A 502 10.10 0.89 30.00
CA GLY A 502 11.13 1.92 29.93
C GLY A 502 10.84 3.10 30.86
N GLU A 503 11.56 3.14 31.98
CA GLU A 503 11.56 4.25 32.93
C GLU A 503 11.72 5.62 32.23
N ARG A 504 10.88 6.60 32.61
CA ARG A 504 11.06 8.04 32.34
C ARG A 504 11.20 8.49 30.87
N ARG A 505 10.33 8.07 29.93
CA ARG A 505 10.27 8.69 28.59
C ARG A 505 8.85 9.19 28.25
N GLY A 506 8.74 10.48 27.92
CA GLY A 506 7.48 11.11 27.49
C GLY A 506 7.01 10.64 26.10
N PHE A 507 5.88 11.17 25.62
CA PHE A 507 5.29 10.92 24.29
C PHE A 507 6.33 10.99 23.15
N ILE A 508 7.22 12.00 23.17
CA ILE A 508 8.42 12.10 22.35
C ILE A 508 9.66 11.96 23.24
N SER A 509 10.48 10.97 22.95
CA SER A 509 11.77 10.72 23.59
C SER A 509 12.95 11.29 22.82
N ASN A 510 12.89 11.36 21.48
CA ASN A 510 13.97 11.89 20.66
C ASN A 510 13.50 12.31 19.26
N ILE A 511 14.30 13.17 18.61
CA ILE A 511 14.19 13.53 17.19
C ILE A 511 15.55 13.29 16.55
N VAL A 512 15.62 12.45 15.53
CA VAL A 512 16.91 12.02 14.94
C VAL A 512 16.87 12.07 13.41
N PRO A 513 18.00 12.39 12.74
CA PRO A 513 18.14 12.17 11.31
C PRO A 513 18.35 10.67 11.04
N ASP A 514 17.84 10.20 9.90
CA ASP A 514 17.98 8.83 9.43
C ASP A 514 18.36 8.86 7.94
N GLU A 515 19.39 8.12 7.56
CA GLU A 515 19.99 8.13 6.23
C GLU A 515 19.57 6.91 5.40
N LEU A 516 18.42 6.32 5.72
CA LEU A 516 17.79 5.29 4.88
C LEU A 516 17.79 5.73 3.41
N SER A 517 18.40 4.92 2.53
CA SER A 517 18.69 5.27 1.14
C SER A 517 17.43 5.52 0.30
N ASP A 518 16.37 4.74 0.53
CA ASP A 518 15.08 4.88 -0.16
C ASP A 518 13.90 4.86 0.85
N PRO A 519 13.68 5.97 1.57
CA PRO A 519 12.63 6.06 2.56
C PRO A 519 11.28 6.34 1.88
N SER A 520 10.28 5.50 2.15
CA SER A 520 8.91 5.68 1.59
C SER A 520 8.18 6.93 2.10
N GLN A 521 8.70 7.60 3.12
CA GLN A 521 8.14 8.80 3.74
C GLN A 521 9.27 9.74 4.16
N ARG A 522 9.00 11.04 4.28
CA ARG A 522 10.01 12.04 4.71
C ARG A 522 10.33 11.99 6.19
N VAL A 523 9.35 11.58 7.00
CA VAL A 523 9.43 11.56 8.45
C VAL A 523 8.51 10.47 8.99
N VAL A 524 8.90 9.84 10.09
CA VAL A 524 8.06 8.86 10.78
C VAL A 524 8.20 9.00 12.29
N TYR A 525 7.12 8.77 13.02
CA TYR A 525 7.15 8.53 14.45
C TYR A 525 7.15 7.01 14.72
N ARG A 526 8.08 6.53 15.55
CA ARG A 526 8.08 5.14 16.05
C ARG A 526 8.60 5.09 17.48
N ASN A 527 7.85 4.49 18.39
CA ASN A 527 8.27 4.20 19.77
C ASN A 527 8.86 5.42 20.50
N GLY A 528 8.21 6.57 20.38
CA GLY A 528 8.68 7.81 21.00
C GLY A 528 9.79 8.52 20.22
N ILE A 529 10.19 8.07 19.04
CA ILE A 529 11.26 8.69 18.26
C ILE A 529 10.68 9.21 16.94
N ILE A 530 10.89 10.50 16.68
CA ILE A 530 10.65 11.10 15.36
C ILE A 530 11.93 10.95 14.55
N LYS A 531 11.86 10.18 13.46
CA LYS A 531 12.96 10.01 12.51
C LYS A 531 12.70 10.84 11.27
N VAL A 532 13.64 11.73 10.94
CA VAL A 532 13.62 12.55 9.72
C VAL A 532 14.56 11.93 8.72
N TYR A 533 14.03 11.50 7.57
CA TYR A 533 14.84 10.83 6.56
C TYR A 533 15.58 11.82 5.67
N THR A 534 16.86 12.06 5.96
CA THR A 534 17.66 13.11 5.30
C THR A 534 18.02 12.76 3.86
N ASN A 535 17.95 11.50 3.47
CA ASN A 535 18.17 11.07 2.08
C ASN A 535 16.89 11.10 1.22
N PHE A 536 15.72 11.41 1.81
CA PHE A 536 14.50 11.57 1.02
C PHE A 536 14.69 12.71 -0.01
N PRO A 537 14.31 12.54 -1.30
CA PRO A 537 14.67 13.47 -2.38
C PRO A 537 14.31 14.96 -2.16
N SER A 538 13.21 15.25 -1.46
CA SER A 538 12.81 16.63 -1.13
C SER A 538 13.40 17.14 0.18
N VAL A 539 13.96 16.28 1.03
CA VAL A 539 14.60 16.64 2.30
C VAL A 539 16.08 16.88 2.11
N SER A 540 16.76 16.01 1.37
CA SER A 540 18.23 16.04 1.13
C SER A 540 18.74 17.35 0.51
N LYS A 541 17.86 18.08 -0.18
CA LYS A 541 18.15 19.40 -0.74
C LYS A 541 18.41 20.47 0.32
N PHE A 542 17.76 20.37 1.48
CA PHE A 542 17.72 21.42 2.51
C PHE A 542 18.33 20.96 3.83
N ILE A 543 18.18 19.69 4.18
CA ILE A 543 18.68 19.10 5.42
C ILE A 543 19.52 17.87 5.05
N LYS A 544 20.81 17.93 5.40
CA LYS A 544 21.78 16.87 5.11
C LYS A 544 21.93 15.92 6.30
N SER A 545 22.79 14.91 6.12
CA SER A 545 23.26 13.99 7.17
C SER A 545 23.47 14.72 8.49
N SER A 546 23.03 14.11 9.59
CA SER A 546 23.23 14.67 10.93
C SER A 546 22.68 16.09 11.11
N PHE A 547 21.56 16.39 10.43
CA PHE A 547 20.91 17.69 10.45
C PHE A 547 21.85 18.86 10.09
N ASP A 548 22.80 18.63 9.20
CA ASP A 548 23.56 19.72 8.59
C ASP A 548 22.62 20.61 7.75
N LYS A 549 22.89 21.93 7.74
CA LYS A 549 22.11 22.99 7.06
C LYS A 549 20.74 23.32 7.66
N ILE A 550 20.38 22.80 8.83
CA ILE A 550 19.14 23.22 9.51
C ILE A 550 19.19 24.68 9.98
N GLU A 551 20.37 25.28 10.06
CA GLU A 551 20.55 26.68 10.44
C GLU A 551 20.01 27.67 9.40
N ALA A 552 19.93 27.25 8.13
CA ALA A 552 19.34 28.02 7.04
C ALA A 552 17.82 28.11 7.19
N THR A 553 17.22 29.19 6.70
CA THR A 553 15.78 29.47 6.81
C THR A 553 14.93 28.30 6.27
N GLU A 554 15.33 27.74 5.14
CA GLU A 554 14.67 26.61 4.49
C GLU A 554 14.79 25.33 5.32
N GLY A 555 15.96 25.10 5.92
CA GLY A 555 16.20 23.97 6.82
C GLY A 555 15.39 24.06 8.11
N ARG A 556 15.28 25.25 8.70
CA ARG A 556 14.43 25.52 9.89
C ARG A 556 12.96 25.29 9.59
N LEU A 557 12.48 25.81 8.46
CA LEU A 557 11.10 25.63 8.01
C LEU A 557 10.81 24.15 7.83
N LEU A 558 11.62 23.46 7.01
CA LEU A 558 11.39 22.05 6.70
C LEU A 558 11.45 21.16 7.94
N LEU A 559 12.41 21.37 8.85
CA LEU A 559 12.49 20.59 10.09
C LEU A 559 11.23 20.79 10.95
N SER A 560 10.74 22.03 11.05
CA SER A 560 9.53 22.34 11.82
C SER A 560 8.29 21.66 11.23
N GLU A 561 8.15 21.69 9.90
CA GLU A 561 7.06 21.01 9.18
C GLU A 561 7.10 19.50 9.38
N LEU A 562 8.27 18.87 9.22
CA LEU A 562 8.41 17.41 9.35
C LEU A 562 8.16 16.94 10.79
N VAL A 563 8.72 17.64 11.78
CA VAL A 563 8.48 17.32 13.20
C VAL A 563 7.01 17.54 13.55
N GLY A 564 6.41 18.63 13.08
CA GLY A 564 4.98 18.92 13.28
C GLY A 564 4.07 17.90 12.63
N GLU A 565 4.37 17.48 11.40
CA GLU A 565 3.65 16.44 10.66
C GLU A 565 3.63 15.11 11.44
N ALA A 566 4.81 14.61 11.83
CA ALA A 566 4.91 13.33 12.55
C ALA A 566 4.24 13.39 13.93
N PHE A 567 4.45 14.49 14.66
CA PHE A 567 3.84 14.70 15.97
C PHE A 567 2.31 14.75 15.90
N CYS A 568 1.75 15.58 15.02
CA CYS A 568 0.30 15.77 14.92
C CYS A 568 -0.41 14.50 14.41
N LYS A 569 0.20 13.76 13.48
CA LYS A 569 -0.32 12.46 13.02
C LYS A 569 -0.42 11.45 14.16
N GLU A 570 0.66 11.27 14.93
CA GLU A 570 0.65 10.33 16.06
C GLU A 570 -0.33 10.79 17.15
N LEU A 571 -0.38 12.08 17.44
CA LEU A 571 -1.29 12.64 18.44
C LEU A 571 -2.76 12.48 18.04
N ALA A 572 -3.08 12.67 16.76
CA ALA A 572 -4.41 12.40 16.20
C ALA A 572 -4.76 10.91 16.31
N MET A 573 -3.84 10.01 15.91
CA MET A 573 -4.03 8.56 16.04
C MET A 573 -4.33 8.17 17.49
N LYS A 574 -3.50 8.60 18.44
CA LYS A 574 -3.66 8.30 19.87
C LYS A 574 -4.92 8.91 20.45
N GLY A 575 -5.26 10.14 20.06
CA GLY A 575 -6.50 10.78 20.47
C GLY A 575 -7.73 10.05 19.90
N MET A 576 -7.68 9.53 18.68
CA MET A 576 -8.76 8.72 18.11
C MET A 576 -8.88 7.34 18.78
N GLU A 577 -7.76 6.66 19.02
CA GLU A 577 -7.73 5.38 19.75
C GLU A 577 -8.30 5.52 21.17
N ASN A 578 -8.06 6.66 21.80
CA ASN A 578 -8.59 7.00 23.11
C ASN A 578 -9.99 7.62 23.02
N GLY A 579 -10.62 7.73 21.84
CA GLY A 579 -11.97 8.30 21.72
C GLY A 579 -12.06 9.81 22.04
N ARG A 580 -10.96 10.56 22.03
CA ARG A 580 -10.97 12.03 22.15
C ARG A 580 -11.51 12.71 20.89
N TYR A 581 -11.16 12.19 19.71
CA TYR A 581 -11.58 12.71 18.41
C TYR A 581 -12.60 11.79 17.74
N ILE A 582 -13.57 12.37 17.04
CA ILE A 582 -14.66 11.61 16.40
C ILE A 582 -14.10 10.77 15.26
N LYS A 583 -14.52 9.51 15.22
CA LYS A 583 -14.31 8.60 14.09
C LYS A 583 -15.67 8.37 13.41
N VAL A 584 -15.83 8.94 12.22
CA VAL A 584 -17.04 8.76 11.40
C VAL A 584 -16.90 7.46 10.60
N GLY A 585 -17.87 6.55 10.72
CA GLY A 585 -17.87 5.29 9.99
C GLY A 585 -17.99 5.52 8.48
N GLY A 586 -17.10 4.93 7.69
CA GLY A 586 -17.04 5.14 6.23
C GLY A 586 -16.32 6.42 5.79
N ALA A 587 -15.87 7.27 6.73
CA ALA A 587 -15.10 8.49 6.47
C ALA A 587 -13.92 8.62 7.47
N GLU A 588 -13.31 7.50 7.85
CA GLU A 588 -12.28 7.42 8.87
C GLU A 588 -11.02 8.20 8.48
N ILE A 589 -10.64 8.13 7.20
CA ILE A 589 -9.47 8.82 6.65
C ILE A 589 -9.68 10.33 6.70
N ASP A 590 -10.87 10.81 6.31
CA ASP A 590 -11.20 12.23 6.34
C ASP A 590 -11.27 12.77 7.77
N SER A 591 -11.84 11.99 8.68
CA SER A 591 -11.86 12.30 10.12
C SER A 591 -10.45 12.44 10.68
N PHE A 592 -9.56 11.52 10.28
CA PHE A 592 -8.15 11.54 10.69
C PHE A 592 -7.44 12.78 10.16
N ASN A 593 -7.55 13.04 8.86
CA ASN A 593 -6.93 14.20 8.21
C ASN A 593 -7.44 15.52 8.79
N ALA A 594 -8.75 15.65 9.04
CA ALA A 594 -9.33 16.83 9.68
C ALA A 594 -8.73 17.07 11.07
N THR A 595 -8.58 16.00 11.87
CA THR A 595 -7.96 16.08 13.20
C THR A 595 -6.49 16.48 13.13
N VAL A 596 -5.73 15.93 12.17
CA VAL A 596 -4.33 16.31 11.95
C VAL A 596 -4.23 17.79 11.60
N ASN A 597 -5.09 18.30 10.71
CA ASN A 597 -5.10 19.71 10.31
C ASN A 597 -5.41 20.64 11.49
N GLU A 598 -6.38 20.29 12.34
CA GLU A 598 -6.70 21.05 13.57
C GLU A 598 -5.52 21.09 14.55
N LEU A 599 -4.85 19.95 14.76
CA LEU A 599 -3.66 19.88 15.60
C LEU A 599 -2.50 20.70 15.03
N GLN A 600 -2.30 20.67 13.72
CA GLN A 600 -1.29 21.49 13.04
C GLN A 600 -1.60 22.98 13.21
N LYS A 601 -2.85 23.41 12.98
CA LYS A 601 -3.29 24.79 13.22
C LYS A 601 -2.98 25.24 14.65
N LYS A 602 -3.20 24.35 15.64
CA LYS A 602 -3.00 24.64 17.06
C LYS A 602 -1.53 24.66 17.50
N TYR A 603 -0.67 23.85 16.90
CA TYR A 603 0.67 23.58 17.45
C TYR A 603 1.85 23.87 16.55
N LEU A 604 1.68 23.86 15.23
CA LEU A 604 2.79 24.01 14.28
C LEU A 604 3.54 25.34 14.47
N HIS A 605 2.82 26.43 14.68
CA HIS A 605 3.41 27.75 14.95
C HIS A 605 4.26 27.78 16.24
N LYS A 606 3.94 26.96 17.24
CA LYS A 606 4.71 26.85 18.50
C LYS A 606 6.03 26.10 18.28
N ILE A 607 5.99 25.04 17.45
CA ILE A 607 7.18 24.29 17.01
C ILE A 607 8.10 25.22 16.23
N GLN A 608 7.55 25.91 15.21
CA GLN A 608 8.28 26.88 14.40
C GLN A 608 8.93 27.97 15.26
N LYS A 609 8.22 28.51 16.27
CA LYS A 609 8.77 29.52 17.20
C LYS A 609 10.04 29.05 17.90
N ILE A 610 10.12 27.77 18.32
CA ILE A 610 11.34 27.24 18.95
C ILE A 610 12.49 27.14 17.94
N VAL A 611 12.23 26.58 16.75
CA VAL A 611 13.27 26.35 15.73
C VAL A 611 13.80 27.66 15.17
N PHE A 612 12.92 28.62 14.85
CA PHE A 612 13.31 29.91 14.28
C PHE A 612 14.00 30.83 15.28
N ALA A 613 13.59 30.83 16.55
CA ALA A 613 14.24 31.62 17.59
C ALA A 613 15.57 31.01 18.08
N TRP A 614 15.93 29.80 17.63
CA TRP A 614 17.15 29.14 18.06
C TRP A 614 18.40 29.78 17.46
N LYS A 615 19.42 29.97 18.29
CA LYS A 615 20.75 30.43 17.88
C LYS A 615 21.64 29.19 17.73
N PHE A 616 22.03 28.90 16.49
CA PHE A 616 22.78 27.70 16.10
C PHE A 616 24.27 27.81 16.35
#